data_AF-A0A937H4Z1-F1
#
_entry.id   AF-A0A937H4Z1-F1
#
_cell.length_a   1.000
_cell.length_b   1.000
_cell.length_c   1.000
_cell.angle_alpha   90.00
_cell.angle_beta   90.00
_cell.angle_gamma   90.00
#
_symmetry.space_group_name_H-M   'P 1'
#
loop_
_entity.id
_entity.type
_entity.pdbx_description
1 polymer ?
#
loop_
_entity_poly.entity_id
_entity_poly.type
_entity_poly.pdbx_seq_one_letter_code
_entity_poly.pdbx_strand_id
1 'polypeptide(L)'
;MNRNLIKINLLIIVLAFFSSCNLTKEIEKNQIILKNIDISLNEKLIKSDSLNPLITIKENSRILGVPFPALLGSTAKLESDSLFEDWLNTK
;
A
#
# COMPACT_ATOMS: atom_id res chain seq x y z
N MET A 1 30.04 21.12 -8.02
CA MET A 1 29.51 19.74 -7.88
C MET A 1 30.09 18.89 -9.00
N ASN A 2 30.76 17.76 -8.69
CA ASN A 2 31.44 16.95 -9.72
C ASN A 2 30.44 16.35 -10.70
N ARG A 3 30.66 16.57 -12.01
CA ARG A 3 29.77 16.12 -13.10
C ARG A 3 29.50 14.60 -13.09
N ASN A 4 30.50 13.83 -12.63
CA ASN A 4 30.38 12.37 -12.49
C ASN A 4 29.47 11.96 -11.34
N LEU A 5 29.46 12.71 -10.22
CA LEU A 5 28.55 12.45 -9.10
C LEU A 5 27.09 12.71 -9.50
N ILE A 6 26.85 13.73 -10.32
CA ILE A 6 25.50 14.04 -10.82
C ILE A 6 24.97 12.88 -11.69
N LYS A 7 25.80 12.34 -12.59
CA LYS A 7 25.43 11.20 -13.44
C LYS A 7 25.13 9.94 -12.64
N ILE A 8 25.96 9.64 -11.64
CA ILE A 8 25.76 8.48 -10.76
C ILE A 8 24.46 8.63 -9.96
N ASN A 9 24.23 9.82 -9.39
CA ASN A 9 23.02 10.08 -8.61
C ASN A 9 21.76 9.97 -9.47
N LEU A 10 21.79 10.52 -10.68
CA LEU A 10 20.68 10.40 -11.64
C LEU A 10 20.36 8.93 -11.96
N LEU A 11 21.39 8.10 -12.17
CA LEU A 11 21.22 6.68 -12.49
C LEU A 11 20.58 5.91 -11.33
N ILE A 12 20.98 6.20 -10.09
CA ILE A 12 20.39 5.59 -8.88
C ILE A 12 18.90 5.95 -8.76
N ILE A 13 18.56 7.23 -9.00
CA ILE A 13 17.17 7.69 -8.96
C ILE A 13 16.32 6.94 -9.99
N VAL A 14 16.80 6.82 -11.22
CA VAL A 14 16.09 6.11 -12.29
C VAL A 14 15.89 4.62 -11.94
N LEU A 15 16.92 3.93 -11.45
CA LEU A 15 16.81 2.53 -11.03
C LEU A 15 15.83 2.32 -9.87
N ALA A 16 15.76 3.27 -8.93
CA ALA A 16 14.79 3.22 -7.83
C ALA A 16 13.34 3.26 -8.34
N PHE A 17 13.04 4.06 -9.38
CA PHE A 17 11.71 4.10 -9.99
C PHE A 17 11.34 2.79 -10.70
N PHE A 18 12.28 2.12 -11.37
CA PHE A 18 12.00 0.82 -12.01
C PHE A 18 11.77 -0.32 -11.03
N SER A 19 12.18 -0.17 -9.76
CA SER A 19 12.00 -1.20 -8.73
C SER A 19 10.57 -1.25 -8.17
N SER A 20 9.71 -0.28 -8.50
CA SER A 20 8.35 -0.18 -7.97
C SER A 20 7.31 -0.77 -8.94
N CYS A 21 7.48 -2.04 -9.29
CA CYS A 21 6.39 -2.83 -9.87
C CYS A 21 5.62 -3.48 -8.70
N ASN A 22 4.55 -2.83 -8.24
CA ASN A 22 3.61 -3.44 -7.31
C ASN A 22 2.23 -3.43 -7.98
N LEU A 23 1.58 -4.60 -8.02
CA LEU A 23 0.14 -4.68 -8.28
C LEU A 23 -0.56 -3.87 -7.19
N THR A 24 -1.06 -2.70 -7.57
CA THR A 24 -1.82 -1.85 -6.67
C THR A 24 -3.13 -2.57 -6.37
N LYS A 25 -3.32 -3.03 -5.14
CA LYS A 25 -4.61 -3.55 -4.70
C LYS A 25 -5.57 -2.37 -4.59
N GLU A 26 -6.70 -2.45 -5.30
CA GLU A 26 -7.80 -1.49 -5.17
C GLU A 26 -8.30 -1.48 -3.73
N ILE A 27 -8.47 -0.29 -3.16
CA ILE A 27 -9.08 -0.09 -1.85
C ILE A 27 -10.36 0.70 -2.11
N GLU A 28 -11.52 0.11 -1.84
CA GLU A 28 -12.81 0.79 -2.08
C GLU A 28 -12.87 2.13 -1.35
N LYS A 29 -13.63 3.07 -1.92
CA LYS A 29 -13.71 4.50 -1.54
C LYS A 29 -14.04 4.81 -0.07
N ASN A 30 -14.45 3.81 0.71
CA ASN A 30 -14.86 3.93 2.11
C ASN A 30 -14.18 2.89 3.04
N GLN A 31 -13.14 2.19 2.56
CA GLN A 31 -12.45 1.19 3.37
C GLN A 31 -11.55 1.86 4.43
N ILE A 32 -11.55 1.27 5.62
CA ILE A 32 -10.84 1.75 6.80
C ILE A 32 -9.34 1.47 6.61
N ILE A 33 -8.51 2.52 6.67
CA ILE A 33 -7.05 2.33 6.73
C ILE A 33 -6.72 1.72 8.09
N LEU A 34 -6.44 0.41 8.10
CA LEU A 34 -6.03 -0.30 9.31
C LEU A 34 -4.76 0.32 9.89
N LYS A 35 -4.93 1.00 11.03
CA LYS A 35 -3.88 1.73 11.75
C LYS A 35 -3.15 0.84 12.75
N ASN A 36 -3.89 0.03 13.50
CA ASN A 36 -3.38 -0.87 14.51
C ASN A 36 -4.36 -2.03 14.78
N ILE A 37 -3.85 -3.14 15.28
CA ILE A 37 -4.65 -4.30 15.71
C ILE A 37 -4.52 -4.44 17.23
N ASP A 38 -5.54 -4.00 17.97
CA ASP A 38 -5.59 -4.15 19.42
C ASP A 38 -6.45 -5.35 19.80
N ILE A 39 -5.93 -6.22 20.67
CA ILE A 39 -6.67 -7.37 21.22
C ILE A 39 -6.91 -7.13 22.71
N SER A 40 -8.16 -7.22 23.14
CA SER A 40 -8.54 -7.06 24.55
C SER A 40 -9.31 -8.27 25.07
N LEU A 41 -9.04 -8.66 26.32
CA LEU A 41 -9.88 -9.57 27.10
C LEU A 41 -10.39 -8.80 28.30
N ASN A 42 -11.70 -8.79 28.55
CA ASN A 42 -12.30 -8.14 29.70
C ASN A 42 -11.77 -6.70 29.88
N GLU A 43 -11.77 -5.93 28.80
CA GLU A 43 -11.31 -4.53 28.74
C GLU A 43 -9.80 -4.31 28.99
N LYS A 44 -9.03 -5.38 29.19
CA LYS A 44 -7.59 -5.33 29.35
C LYS A 44 -6.90 -5.66 28.04
N LEU A 45 -6.07 -4.75 27.55
CA LEU A 45 -5.20 -4.99 26.39
C LEU A 45 -4.24 -6.15 26.70
N ILE A 46 -4.24 -7.14 25.82
CA ILE A 46 -3.32 -8.27 25.89
C ILE A 46 -2.21 -8.04 24.88
N LYS A 47 -0.98 -8.42 25.23
CA LYS A 47 0.10 -8.46 24.25
C LYS A 47 -0.27 -9.46 23.15
N SER A 48 -0.24 -8.98 21.91
CA SER A 48 -0.57 -9.77 20.74
C SER A 48 0.46 -10.86 20.45
N ASP A 49 1.61 -10.89 21.12
CA ASP A 49 2.73 -11.78 20.81
C ASP A 49 2.33 -13.27 20.68
N SER A 50 1.50 -13.79 21.60
CA SER A 50 1.01 -15.17 21.54
C SER A 50 -0.09 -15.40 20.50
N LEU A 51 -0.76 -14.32 20.08
CA LEU A 51 -1.87 -14.33 19.12
C LEU A 51 -1.43 -13.92 17.71
N ASN A 52 -0.23 -13.38 17.54
CA ASN A 52 0.34 -12.94 16.26
C ASN A 52 0.24 -14.01 15.16
N PRO A 53 0.44 -15.32 15.43
CA PRO A 53 0.26 -16.35 14.40
C PRO A 53 -1.19 -16.48 13.90
N LEU A 54 -2.17 -16.04 14.69
CA LEU A 54 -3.59 -16.06 14.36
C LEU A 54 -4.03 -14.77 13.65
N ILE A 55 -3.21 -13.72 13.68
CA ILE A 55 -3.47 -12.45 13.02
C ILE A 55 -3.02 -12.55 11.57
N THR A 56 -3.98 -12.80 10.67
CA THR A 56 -3.73 -12.88 9.22
C THR A 56 -3.73 -11.52 8.52
N ILE A 57 -4.12 -10.46 9.25
CA ILE A 57 -4.28 -9.10 8.73
C ILE A 57 -3.05 -8.29 9.10
N LYS A 58 -2.51 -7.51 8.15
CA LYS A 58 -1.36 -6.64 8.36
C LYS A 58 -1.77 -5.18 8.32
N GLU A 59 -1.21 -4.37 9.23
CA GLU A 59 -1.35 -2.91 9.21
C GLU A 59 -0.81 -2.29 7.91
N ASN A 60 -1.39 -1.16 7.52
CA ASN A 60 -0.96 -0.46 6.31
C ASN A 60 0.46 0.11 6.48
N SER A 61 1.30 -0.09 5.47
CA SER A 61 2.65 0.47 5.46
C SER A 61 2.60 2.00 5.40
N ARG A 62 3.44 2.64 6.20
CA ARG A 62 3.53 4.10 6.29
C ARG A 62 4.91 4.55 5.81
N ILE A 63 4.91 5.58 4.97
CA ILE A 63 6.12 6.29 4.56
C ILE A 63 6.05 7.65 5.25
N LEU A 64 7.03 7.95 6.11
CA LEU A 64 7.07 9.18 6.91
C LEU A 64 5.79 9.41 7.75
N GLY A 65 5.19 8.33 8.28
CA GLY A 65 3.96 8.38 9.09
C GLY A 65 2.65 8.42 8.29
N VAL A 66 2.72 8.67 6.99
CA VAL A 66 1.57 8.73 6.08
C VAL A 66 1.37 7.38 5.38
N PRO A 67 0.16 6.82 5.35
CA PRO A 67 -0.14 5.58 4.62
C PRO A 67 -0.27 5.84 3.11
N PHE A 68 0.79 6.36 2.50
CA PHE A 68 0.84 6.76 1.08
C PHE A 68 0.38 5.67 0.12
N PRO A 69 0.78 4.38 0.30
CA PRO A 69 0.30 3.29 -0.56
C PRO A 69 -1.20 3.08 -0.47
N ALA A 70 -1.79 3.16 0.72
CA ALA A 70 -3.22 3.00 0.91
C ALA A 70 -4.00 4.19 0.34
N LEU A 71 -3.46 5.40 0.48
CA LEU A 71 -4.06 6.60 -0.10
C LEU A 71 -4.10 6.52 -1.63
N LEU A 72 -2.98 6.13 -2.26
CA LEU A 72 -2.92 5.91 -3.71
C LEU A 72 -3.88 4.82 -4.17
N GLY A 73 -3.95 3.69 -3.45
CA GLY A 73 -4.91 2.62 -3.74
C GLY A 73 -6.38 3.08 -3.65
N SER A 74 -6.71 3.95 -2.69
CA SER A 74 -8.06 4.51 -2.54
C SER A 74 -8.44 5.53 -3.62
N THR A 75 -7.45 6.09 -4.31
CA THR A 75 -7.68 6.99 -5.45
C THR A 75 -7.84 6.25 -6.78
N ALA A 76 -7.59 4.93 -6.79
CA ALA A 76 -7.86 4.12 -7.97
C ALA A 76 -9.34 4.24 -8.36
N LYS A 77 -9.61 4.15 -9.66
CA LYS A 77 -10.97 4.29 -10.18
C LYS A 77 -11.79 3.11 -9.70
N LEU A 78 -12.92 3.41 -9.06
CA LEU A 78 -13.89 2.40 -8.65
C LEU A 78 -14.28 1.53 -9.84
N GLU A 79 -14.33 0.22 -9.63
CA GLU A 79 -14.80 -0.75 -10.64
C GLU A 79 -13.96 -0.74 -11.91
N SER A 80 -12.63 -0.57 -11.78
CA SER A 80 -11.72 -0.62 -12.93
C SER A 80 -11.85 -1.94 -13.70
N ASP A 81 -12.14 -3.02 -13.00
CA ASP A 81 -12.37 -4.35 -13.58
C ASP A 81 -13.64 -4.35 -14.44
N SER A 82 -14.74 -3.75 -13.97
CA SER A 82 -15.98 -3.65 -14.75
C SER A 82 -15.78 -2.79 -16.00
N LEU A 83 -15.05 -1.68 -15.89
CA LEU A 83 -14.71 -0.82 -17.04
C LEU A 83 -13.82 -1.54 -18.05
N PHE A 84 -12.91 -2.38 -17.58
CA PHE A 84 -12.06 -3.19 -18.45
C PHE A 84 -12.87 -4.26 -19.19
N GLU A 85 -13.76 -4.96 -18.48
CA GLU A 85 -14.67 -5.93 -19.09
C GLU A 85 -15.64 -5.26 -20.08
N ASP A 86 -16.18 -4.09 -19.75
CA ASP A 86 -17.02 -3.33 -20.68
C ASP A 86 -16.25 -2.95 -21.95
N TRP A 87 -14.99 -2.50 -21.82
CA TRP A 87 -14.13 -2.20 -22.96
C TRP A 87 -13.84 -3.44 -23.82
N LEU A 88 -13.53 -4.58 -23.20
CA LEU A 88 -13.30 -5.85 -23.91
C LEU A 88 -14.53 -6.30 -24.70
N ASN A 89 -15.73 -6.04 -24.16
CA ASN A 89 -17.00 -6.42 -24.75
C ASN A 89 -17.60 -5.33 -25.66
N THR A 90 -16.95 -4.16 -25.78
CA THR A 90 -17.35 -3.12 -26.72
C THR A 90 -16.96 -3.56 -28.14
N LYS A 91 -17.93 -4.07 -28.90
CA LYS A 91 -17.81 -4.32 -30.34
C LYS A 91 -17.91 -3.06 -31.17
#